data_AF-A0A7Y3AHX4-F1
#
_entry.id   AF-A0A7Y3AHX4-F1
#
_cell.length_a   1.000
_cell.length_b   1.000
_cell.length_c   1.000
_cell.angle_alpha   90.00
_cell.angle_beta   90.00
_cell.angle_gamma   90.00
#
_symmetry.space_group_name_H-M   'P 1'
#
loop_
_entity.id
_entity.type
_entity.pdbx_description
1 polymer ?
#
loop_
_entity_poly.entity_id
_entity_poly.type
_entity_poly.pdbx_seq_one_letter_code
_entity_poly.pdbx_strand_id
1 'polypeptide(L)'
;MMNPTYSVIFSMGSLNINNWNRMYRKIIIAAFCIVFLFYSLAAWADSSNLPPASDKEQAVVVLATEAQEMLISLLELQRNLKEQIQQSQNKLEKSTSEAEKNALKEEIAQLDRQLSESTNDFERIATGIEPALFAEKKPETFSWKNELASLVEPVIKELKRFTIRARQKTDLKDKIVELKMLETAAIQAVENLQTVVEKTSDNQVQKEVKALLPEWLNATKRLGNKLELAERELVQLEDQEVSLVESSSRSLRTFFRNRGLYLIVSVLVFFAVLLLCRLLYRGIVALSSRLTKQKEQRSFNNRLLYIIFQVSSVILAVLGLFFVLYLAEDWFLLSMAIIFFLGLAWTIRQVLPRLWQQGRLMLNLGAVREGERLIMYGVPWRVDVINVFCTLVNPSLKIELRLPIEEMIGLVSRPYNQEEPWFPCKKGDWVVVGSAPRARVVSLSHEQVEVVERGGRRVIYPTEVFLQGCPANLSRNFRIRVPFGLSYGLQETVTSNIPAIIKDYVEAKMVEQGYDSSCLNLQVEFFQANSSSLDLLVIADFEGRMADVLKRLERFIQKCCVDCCSENNWEIPFPQLTVHRPAQQSQ
;
A
#
# COMPACT_ATOMS: atom_id res chain seq x y z
N MET A 1 -42.95 11.87 55.61
CA MET A 1 -44.14 12.05 54.76
C MET A 1 -43.67 12.14 53.32
N MET A 2 -44.27 11.28 52.48
CA MET A 2 -44.26 11.23 51.00
C MET A 2 -42.95 10.98 50.24
N ASN A 3 -43.04 9.90 49.46
CA ASN A 3 -42.13 9.39 48.43
C ASN A 3 -42.78 9.72 47.04
N PRO A 4 -42.26 9.28 45.89
CA PRO A 4 -41.53 10.08 44.90
C PRO A 4 -42.27 10.25 43.56
N THR A 5 -41.72 11.05 42.62
CA THR A 5 -42.09 10.99 41.19
C THR A 5 -40.85 10.92 40.30
N TYR A 6 -40.83 9.86 39.49
CA TYR A 6 -39.87 9.55 38.45
C TYR A 6 -39.97 10.53 37.26
N SER A 7 -38.83 10.93 36.70
CA SER A 7 -38.75 11.35 35.30
C SER A 7 -37.38 10.99 34.70
N VAL A 8 -37.40 9.95 33.87
CA VAL A 8 -36.38 9.64 32.84
C VAL A 8 -36.60 10.61 31.68
N ILE A 9 -35.53 11.16 31.05
CA ILE A 9 -35.38 11.41 29.59
C ILE A 9 -34.04 12.15 29.28
N PHE A 10 -33.26 11.50 28.39
CA PHE A 10 -32.29 12.01 27.40
C PHE A 10 -31.25 13.10 27.77
N SER A 11 -30.00 12.65 27.93
CA SER A 11 -28.81 13.47 27.65
C SER A 11 -28.35 13.22 26.21
N MET A 12 -28.47 14.25 25.36
CA MET A 12 -27.95 14.28 24.00
C MET A 12 -26.48 14.69 24.09
N GLY A 13 -25.57 13.75 23.84
CA GLY A 13 -24.14 14.00 23.77
C GLY A 13 -23.80 14.96 22.63
N SER A 14 -23.18 16.08 22.97
CA SER A 14 -22.63 17.09 22.08
C SER A 14 -21.62 16.48 21.09
N LEU A 15 -21.98 16.46 19.80
CA LEU A 15 -21.04 16.18 18.72
C LEU A 15 -20.12 17.39 18.51
N ASN A 16 -18.83 17.14 18.71
CA ASN A 16 -17.75 18.10 18.77
C ASN A 16 -17.36 18.61 17.36
N ILE A 17 -17.72 19.86 17.06
CA ILE A 17 -17.49 20.57 15.78
C ILE A 17 -15.99 20.85 15.50
N ASN A 18 -15.11 20.68 16.50
CA ASN A 18 -13.70 21.10 16.40
C ASN A 18 -12.77 20.15 15.62
N ASN A 19 -13.14 18.89 15.38
CA ASN A 19 -12.26 17.97 14.64
C ASN A 19 -12.36 18.11 13.11
N TRP A 20 -13.45 18.68 12.59
CA TRP A 20 -13.64 18.87 11.15
C TRP A 20 -12.71 19.95 10.59
N ASN A 21 -12.51 21.05 11.34
CA ASN A 21 -11.64 22.16 10.93
C ASN A 21 -10.13 21.82 10.96
N ARG A 22 -9.70 20.85 11.79
CA ARG A 22 -8.29 20.43 11.85
C ARG A 22 -7.87 19.60 10.64
N MET A 23 -8.77 18.80 10.07
CA MET A 23 -8.48 18.00 8.88
C MET A 23 -8.43 18.88 7.61
N TYR A 24 -9.34 19.85 7.50
CA TYR A 24 -9.37 20.81 6.39
C TYR A 24 -8.12 21.72 6.35
N ARG A 25 -7.65 22.19 7.53
CA ARG A 25 -6.41 22.97 7.63
C ARG A 25 -5.17 22.20 7.18
N LYS A 26 -5.07 20.90 7.52
CA LYS A 26 -3.92 20.07 7.11
C LYS A 26 -3.87 19.82 5.60
N ILE A 27 -5.03 19.70 4.95
CA ILE A 27 -5.12 19.52 3.50
C ILE A 27 -4.76 20.80 2.75
N ILE A 28 -5.17 21.97 3.26
CA ILE A 28 -4.82 23.28 2.67
C ILE A 28 -3.32 23.57 2.81
N ILE A 29 -2.70 23.24 3.95
CA ILE A 29 -1.26 23.42 4.16
C ILE A 29 -0.45 22.49 3.26
N ALA A 30 -0.88 21.24 3.07
CA ALA A 30 -0.23 20.30 2.16
C ALA A 30 -0.32 20.73 0.69
N ALA A 31 -1.45 21.30 0.26
CA ALA A 31 -1.60 21.85 -1.08
C ALA A 31 -0.72 23.10 -1.30
N PHE A 32 -0.52 23.94 -0.28
CA PHE A 32 0.33 25.13 -0.37
C PHE A 32 1.84 24.78 -0.44
N CYS A 33 2.27 23.72 0.25
CA CYS A 33 3.68 23.26 0.19
C CYS A 33 4.06 22.67 -1.18
N ILE A 34 3.11 22.05 -1.90
CA ILE A 34 3.36 21.49 -3.24
C ILE A 34 3.50 22.61 -4.28
N VAL A 35 2.76 23.70 -4.14
CA VAL A 35 2.87 24.88 -5.03
C VAL A 35 4.19 25.64 -4.79
N PHE A 36 4.69 25.67 -3.56
CA PHE A 36 5.96 26.35 -3.23
C PHE A 36 7.20 25.57 -3.73
N LEU A 37 7.13 24.23 -3.78
CA LEU A 37 8.20 23.37 -4.30
C LEU A 37 8.41 23.46 -5.82
N PHE A 38 7.39 23.89 -6.58
CA PHE A 38 7.50 24.11 -8.02
C PHE A 38 8.04 25.51 -8.39
N TYR A 39 7.98 26.48 -7.48
CA TYR A 39 8.48 27.83 -7.72
C TYR A 39 10.00 27.99 -7.48
N SER A 40 10.64 27.05 -6.79
CA SER A 40 12.08 27.13 -6.45
C SER A 40 13.02 26.47 -7.47
N LEU A 41 12.52 25.93 -8.58
CA LEU A 41 13.36 25.27 -9.61
C LEU A 41 13.62 26.11 -10.88
N ALA A 42 13.11 27.35 -10.96
CA ALA A 42 13.22 28.21 -12.15
C ALA A 42 14.24 29.36 -12.01
N ALA A 43 15.17 29.28 -11.06
CA ALA A 43 16.05 30.39 -10.73
C ALA A 43 17.54 30.02 -10.68
N TRP A 44 18.04 29.13 -11.55
CA TRP A 44 19.48 28.93 -11.78
C TRP A 44 19.72 28.64 -13.26
N ALA A 45 19.90 29.69 -14.06
CA ALA A 45 20.62 29.65 -15.32
C ALA A 45 21.03 31.08 -15.65
N ASP A 46 22.20 31.49 -15.16
CA ASP A 46 22.82 32.73 -15.63
C ASP A 46 24.33 32.55 -15.80
N SER A 47 24.84 33.30 -16.78
CA SER A 47 26.22 33.55 -17.19
C SER A 47 26.94 32.50 -18.07
N SER A 48 26.70 32.60 -19.38
CA SER A 48 27.73 32.27 -20.38
C SER A 48 28.69 33.45 -20.52
N ASN A 49 29.93 33.28 -20.02
CA ASN A 49 31.05 34.19 -20.28
C ASN A 49 31.69 33.89 -21.65
N LEU A 50 31.97 34.96 -22.40
CA LEU A 50 32.93 35.07 -23.52
C LEU A 50 34.02 36.07 -23.09
N PRO A 51 35.21 36.16 -23.72
CA PRO A 51 36.04 35.20 -24.46
C PRO A 51 37.49 35.20 -23.89
N PRO A 52 38.52 34.66 -24.58
CA PRO A 52 39.28 35.57 -25.45
C PRO A 52 39.73 34.96 -26.78
N ALA A 53 40.09 35.87 -27.69
CA ALA A 53 40.63 35.64 -29.02
C ALA A 53 42.15 35.52 -29.01
N SER A 54 42.68 34.61 -29.82
CA SER A 54 43.86 34.66 -30.73
C SER A 54 44.08 33.19 -31.17
N ASP A 55 44.48 32.78 -32.36
CA ASP A 55 45.25 33.34 -33.46
C ASP A 55 44.77 32.65 -34.75
N LYS A 56 44.52 33.39 -35.85
CA LYS A 56 44.67 32.88 -37.24
C LYS A 56 44.88 34.04 -38.21
N GLU A 57 45.84 34.90 -37.89
CA GLU A 57 46.37 35.87 -38.84
C GLU A 57 47.56 35.22 -39.56
N GLN A 58 47.29 34.31 -40.51
CA GLN A 58 48.30 33.80 -41.47
C GLN A 58 47.79 32.91 -42.62
N ALA A 59 46.49 32.65 -42.79
CA ALA A 59 46.00 31.70 -43.82
C ALA A 59 45.29 32.33 -45.04
N VAL A 60 45.34 33.66 -45.21
CA VAL A 60 44.48 34.36 -46.20
C VAL A 60 45.17 34.62 -47.56
N VAL A 61 46.47 34.30 -47.72
CA VAL A 61 47.21 34.68 -48.94
C VAL A 61 47.53 33.50 -49.88
N VAL A 62 47.22 32.25 -49.50
CA VAL A 62 47.51 31.06 -50.34
C VAL A 62 46.26 30.49 -51.06
N LEU A 63 45.05 30.78 -50.57
CA LEU A 63 43.80 30.21 -51.09
C LEU A 63 43.23 30.90 -52.33
N ALA A 64 43.66 32.13 -52.65
CA ALA A 64 43.07 32.89 -53.76
C ALA A 64 43.50 32.37 -55.15
N THR A 65 44.71 31.82 -55.26
CA THR A 65 45.27 31.34 -56.54
C THR A 65 44.76 29.95 -56.91
N GLU A 66 44.65 29.02 -55.97
CA GLU A 66 44.11 27.67 -56.21
C GLU A 66 42.59 27.68 -56.49
N ALA A 67 41.83 28.54 -55.80
CA ALA A 67 40.40 28.71 -56.04
C ALA A 67 40.11 29.27 -57.44
N GLN A 68 40.99 30.14 -57.95
CA GLN A 68 40.85 30.74 -59.27
C GLN A 68 41.08 29.73 -60.41
N GLU A 69 42.07 28.83 -60.28
CA GLU A 69 42.30 27.74 -61.24
C GLU A 69 41.14 26.73 -61.25
N MET A 70 40.59 26.41 -60.07
CA MET A 70 39.40 25.55 -59.97
C MET A 70 38.15 26.19 -60.60
N LEU A 71 37.91 27.49 -60.40
CA LEU A 71 36.77 28.17 -61.04
C LEU A 71 36.89 28.22 -62.57
N ILE A 72 38.10 28.40 -63.11
CA ILE A 72 38.36 28.39 -64.55
C ILE A 72 38.10 26.99 -65.14
N SER A 73 38.63 25.94 -64.49
CA SER A 73 38.39 24.56 -64.93
C SER A 73 36.92 24.14 -64.88
N LEU A 74 36.15 24.62 -63.90
CA LEU A 74 34.70 24.38 -63.82
C LEU A 74 33.95 25.12 -64.93
N LEU A 75 34.33 26.35 -65.29
CA LEU A 75 33.73 27.05 -66.42
C LEU A 75 34.01 26.35 -67.76
N GLU A 76 35.22 25.80 -67.93
CA GLU A 76 35.56 25.01 -69.11
C GLU A 76 34.77 23.70 -69.16
N LEU A 77 34.60 23.03 -68.01
CA LEU A 77 33.75 21.85 -67.88
C LEU A 77 32.29 22.17 -68.22
N GLN A 78 31.72 23.24 -67.68
CA GLN A 78 30.35 23.67 -67.99
C GLN A 78 30.17 23.97 -69.47
N ARG A 79 31.15 24.60 -70.12
CA ARG A 79 31.11 24.87 -71.55
C ARG A 79 31.08 23.57 -72.35
N ASN A 80 31.95 22.62 -72.01
CA ASN A 80 31.99 21.30 -72.65
C ASN A 80 30.69 20.52 -72.43
N LEU A 81 30.11 20.56 -71.23
CA LEU A 81 28.81 19.93 -70.95
C LEU A 81 27.66 20.56 -71.74
N LYS A 82 27.60 21.90 -71.85
CA LYS A 82 26.60 22.59 -72.69
C LYS A 82 26.72 22.20 -74.16
N GLU A 83 27.95 22.11 -74.67
CA GLU A 83 28.19 21.65 -76.04
C GLU A 83 27.76 20.19 -76.25
N GLN A 84 28.04 19.30 -75.29
CA GLN A 84 27.60 17.90 -75.34
C GLN A 84 26.08 17.75 -75.26
N ILE A 85 25.41 18.51 -74.37
CA ILE A 85 23.94 18.55 -74.30
C ILE A 85 23.36 19.01 -75.63
N GLN A 86 23.91 20.06 -76.24
CA GLN A 86 23.42 20.57 -77.51
C GLN A 86 23.66 19.58 -78.66
N GLN A 87 24.78 18.86 -78.65
CA GLN A 87 25.03 17.76 -79.60
C GLN A 87 24.05 16.59 -79.40
N SER A 88 23.76 16.20 -78.16
CA SER A 88 22.83 15.11 -77.84
C SER A 88 21.36 15.50 -78.10
N GLN A 89 20.98 16.77 -77.90
CA GLN A 89 19.69 17.33 -78.33
C GLN A 89 19.55 17.32 -79.86
N ASN A 90 20.58 17.73 -80.59
CA ASN A 90 20.59 17.66 -82.07
C ASN A 90 20.50 16.22 -82.60
N LYS A 91 21.05 15.23 -81.87
CA LYS A 91 20.90 13.80 -82.19
C LYS A 91 19.49 13.29 -81.86
N LEU A 92 18.88 13.76 -80.77
CA LEU A 92 17.50 13.44 -80.38
C LEU A 92 16.49 13.90 -81.45
N GLU A 93 16.69 15.08 -82.01
CA GLU A 93 15.83 15.64 -83.08
C GLU A 93 15.94 14.87 -84.41
N LYS A 94 17.10 14.26 -84.69
CA LYS A 94 17.37 13.53 -85.95
C LYS A 94 17.06 12.03 -85.89
N SER A 95 16.89 11.44 -84.70
CA SER A 95 16.63 10.00 -84.55
C SER A 95 15.15 9.64 -84.80
N THR A 96 14.91 8.49 -85.44
CA THR A 96 13.56 7.96 -85.76
C THR A 96 13.12 6.82 -84.83
N SER A 97 14.02 6.25 -84.01
CA SER A 97 13.73 5.10 -83.12
C SER A 97 13.32 5.55 -81.72
N GLU A 98 12.23 4.99 -81.18
CA GLU A 98 11.68 5.36 -79.86
C GLU A 98 12.59 4.91 -78.71
N ALA A 99 13.33 3.81 -78.89
CA ALA A 99 14.33 3.34 -77.93
C ALA A 99 15.56 4.27 -77.86
N GLU A 100 16.05 4.75 -79.02
CA GLU A 100 17.16 5.71 -79.08
C GLU A 100 16.76 7.06 -78.50
N LYS A 101 15.51 7.50 -78.72
CA LYS A 101 15.00 8.74 -78.12
C LYS A 101 14.94 8.68 -76.60
N ASN A 102 14.57 7.54 -76.03
CA ASN A 102 14.55 7.38 -74.58
C ASN A 102 15.96 7.34 -73.99
N ALA A 103 16.90 6.62 -74.63
CA ALA A 103 18.29 6.60 -74.21
C ALA A 103 18.93 8.00 -74.27
N LEU A 104 18.70 8.77 -75.34
CA LEU A 104 19.19 10.15 -75.47
C LEU A 104 18.53 11.10 -74.46
N LYS A 105 17.25 10.90 -74.10
CA LYS A 105 16.60 11.68 -73.03
C LYS A 105 17.20 11.37 -71.66
N GLU A 106 17.54 10.11 -71.37
CA GLU A 106 18.23 9.74 -70.15
C GLU A 106 19.66 10.31 -70.11
N GLU A 107 20.38 10.28 -71.23
CA GLU A 107 21.71 10.89 -71.37
C GLU A 107 21.66 12.41 -71.17
N ILE A 108 20.71 13.11 -71.81
CA ILE A 108 20.49 14.55 -71.60
C ILE A 108 20.14 14.83 -70.14
N ALA A 109 19.27 14.02 -69.51
CA ALA A 109 18.94 14.18 -68.09
C ALA A 109 20.15 13.94 -67.17
N GLN A 110 21.07 13.03 -67.53
CA GLN A 110 22.32 12.82 -66.80
C GLN A 110 23.29 13.99 -66.99
N LEU A 111 23.46 14.49 -68.22
CA LEU A 111 24.30 15.65 -68.51
C LEU A 111 23.75 16.93 -67.87
N ASP A 112 22.43 17.13 -67.85
CA ASP A 112 21.77 18.24 -67.16
C ASP A 112 21.99 18.15 -65.64
N ARG A 113 21.98 16.94 -65.06
CA ARG A 113 22.34 16.73 -63.65
C ARG A 113 23.81 17.09 -63.40
N GLN A 114 24.73 16.63 -64.23
CA GLN A 114 26.16 16.96 -64.11
C GLN A 114 26.43 18.46 -64.29
N LEU A 115 25.70 19.12 -65.20
CA LEU A 115 25.79 20.57 -65.39
C LEU A 115 25.25 21.32 -64.18
N SER A 116 24.13 20.86 -63.60
CA SER A 116 23.57 21.41 -62.37
C SER A 116 24.52 21.23 -61.18
N GLU A 117 25.12 20.04 -61.02
CA GLU A 117 26.14 19.75 -60.01
C GLU A 117 27.37 20.67 -60.19
N SER A 118 27.89 20.81 -61.40
CA SER A 118 29.00 21.71 -61.71
C SER A 118 28.65 23.19 -61.49
N THR A 119 27.40 23.60 -61.74
CA THR A 119 26.92 24.96 -61.45
C THR A 119 26.85 25.20 -59.95
N ASN A 120 26.31 24.25 -59.19
CA ASN A 120 26.30 24.30 -57.73
C ASN A 120 27.71 24.29 -57.12
N ASP A 121 28.65 23.54 -57.72
CA ASP A 121 30.05 23.50 -57.28
C ASP A 121 30.77 24.83 -57.58
N PHE A 122 30.50 25.44 -58.75
CA PHE A 122 30.99 26.78 -59.08
C PHE A 122 30.43 27.82 -58.11
N GLU A 123 29.13 27.82 -57.86
CA GLU A 123 28.49 28.70 -56.87
C GLU A 123 29.03 28.47 -55.47
N ARG A 124 29.24 27.21 -55.05
CA ARG A 124 29.80 26.86 -53.74
C ARG A 124 31.21 27.40 -53.56
N ILE A 125 32.06 27.28 -54.58
CA ILE A 125 33.44 27.77 -54.54
C ILE A 125 33.48 29.30 -54.62
N ALA A 126 32.62 29.92 -55.43
CA ALA A 126 32.56 31.38 -55.58
C ALA A 126 31.94 32.11 -54.36
N THR A 127 30.96 31.50 -53.69
CA THR A 127 30.26 32.09 -52.53
C THR A 127 30.81 31.61 -51.19
N GLY A 128 31.52 30.47 -51.16
CA GLY A 128 32.01 29.82 -49.94
C GLY A 128 30.94 29.09 -49.13
N ILE A 129 29.72 28.93 -49.66
CA ILE A 129 28.55 28.39 -48.94
C ILE A 129 27.89 27.26 -49.73
N GLU A 130 27.36 26.24 -49.06
CA GLU A 130 26.64 25.14 -49.71
C GLU A 130 25.24 25.57 -50.20
N PRO A 131 24.94 25.50 -51.52
CA PRO A 131 23.62 25.83 -52.06
C PRO A 131 22.49 24.93 -51.54
N ALA A 132 22.82 23.72 -51.07
CA ALA A 132 21.87 22.77 -50.49
C ALA A 132 21.17 23.27 -49.21
N LEU A 133 21.73 24.28 -48.54
CA LEU A 133 21.09 24.93 -47.37
C LEU A 133 19.80 25.68 -47.75
N PHE A 134 19.64 26.08 -49.01
CA PHE A 134 18.49 26.82 -49.52
C PHE A 134 17.46 25.92 -50.21
N ALA A 135 17.67 24.60 -50.27
CA ALA A 135 16.75 23.64 -50.87
C ALA A 135 15.60 23.29 -49.90
N GLU A 136 14.35 23.54 -50.30
CA GLU A 136 13.16 23.25 -49.48
C GLU A 136 13.06 21.75 -49.14
N LYS A 137 13.11 21.40 -47.85
CA LYS A 137 12.84 20.04 -47.35
C LYS A 137 11.36 19.71 -47.51
N LYS A 138 11.04 18.66 -48.27
CA LYS A 138 9.67 18.14 -48.41
C LYS A 138 9.22 17.48 -47.09
N PRO A 139 8.03 17.81 -46.56
CA PRO A 139 7.56 17.27 -45.29
C PRO A 139 7.09 15.81 -45.43
N GLU A 140 7.58 14.95 -44.54
CA GLU A 140 7.16 13.54 -44.42
C GLU A 140 5.77 13.43 -43.78
N THR A 141 4.87 12.67 -44.40
CA THR A 141 3.53 12.38 -43.88
C THR A 141 3.53 11.11 -43.05
N PHE A 142 3.30 11.23 -41.74
CA PHE A 142 3.11 10.10 -40.82
C PHE A 142 1.64 9.63 -40.80
N SER A 143 1.41 8.35 -41.08
CA SER A 143 0.11 7.65 -41.03
C SER A 143 0.08 6.59 -39.92
N TRP A 144 -1.08 5.93 -39.69
CA TRP A 144 -1.45 4.94 -38.63
C TRP A 144 -2.29 5.45 -37.45
N LYS A 145 -2.52 6.77 -37.32
CA LYS A 145 -3.31 7.34 -36.22
C LYS A 145 -4.84 7.37 -36.42
N ASN A 146 -5.37 6.97 -37.58
CA ASN A 146 -6.70 7.41 -38.03
C ASN A 146 -7.91 6.64 -37.45
N GLU A 147 -7.74 5.46 -36.84
CA GLU A 147 -8.90 4.74 -36.28
C GLU A 147 -9.08 4.93 -34.77
N LEU A 148 -7.99 4.88 -34.00
CA LEU A 148 -7.99 5.19 -32.56
C LEU A 148 -8.19 6.70 -32.31
N ALA A 149 -7.89 7.53 -33.31
CA ALA A 149 -8.23 8.95 -33.29
C ALA A 149 -9.72 9.22 -33.37
N SER A 150 -10.60 8.33 -33.83
CA SER A 150 -12.03 8.67 -33.99
C SER A 150 -12.79 8.81 -32.65
N LEU A 151 -12.43 8.00 -31.66
CA LEU A 151 -13.01 8.03 -30.30
C LEU A 151 -12.40 9.14 -29.41
N VAL A 152 -11.13 9.47 -29.66
CA VAL A 152 -10.41 10.53 -28.94
C VAL A 152 -10.37 11.83 -29.75
N GLU A 153 -10.92 11.84 -30.96
CA GLU A 153 -10.87 12.98 -31.91
C GLU A 153 -11.46 14.25 -31.31
N PRO A 154 -12.61 14.18 -30.62
CA PRO A 154 -13.20 15.37 -30.01
C PRO A 154 -12.28 15.94 -28.91
N VAL A 155 -11.71 15.08 -28.06
CA VAL A 155 -10.82 15.46 -26.96
C VAL A 155 -9.49 16.01 -27.47
N ILE A 156 -8.90 15.37 -28.49
CA ILE A 156 -7.69 15.84 -29.16
C ILE A 156 -7.97 17.11 -29.96
N LYS A 157 -9.11 17.27 -30.62
CA LYS A 157 -9.49 18.51 -31.31
C LYS A 157 -9.65 19.67 -30.33
N GLU A 158 -10.26 19.43 -29.17
CA GLU A 158 -10.37 20.45 -28.12
C GLU A 158 -9.00 20.77 -27.49
N LEU A 159 -8.18 19.79 -27.14
CA LEU A 159 -6.80 20.01 -26.65
C LEU A 159 -5.89 20.67 -27.69
N LYS A 160 -6.04 20.32 -28.97
CA LYS A 160 -5.37 21.00 -30.09
C LYS A 160 -5.80 22.46 -30.14
N ARG A 161 -7.08 22.81 -29.96
CA ARG A 161 -7.52 24.23 -29.92
C ARG A 161 -6.81 25.04 -28.84
N PHE A 162 -6.53 24.45 -27.68
CA PHE A 162 -5.78 25.13 -26.62
C PHE A 162 -4.27 25.20 -26.89
N THR A 163 -3.70 24.26 -27.65
CA THR A 163 -2.26 24.19 -27.95
C THR A 163 -1.86 24.78 -29.31
N ILE A 164 -2.81 25.07 -30.21
CA ILE A 164 -2.55 25.60 -31.56
C ILE A 164 -1.73 26.89 -31.50
N ARG A 165 -2.06 27.82 -30.60
CA ARG A 165 -1.35 29.11 -30.50
C ARG A 165 0.08 28.95 -29.96
N ALA A 166 0.25 28.14 -28.92
CA ALA A 166 1.57 27.82 -28.39
C ALA A 166 2.44 27.15 -29.46
N ARG A 167 1.86 26.25 -30.26
CA ARG A 167 2.54 25.58 -31.36
C ARG A 167 2.88 26.54 -32.51
N GLN A 168 1.93 27.38 -32.93
CA GLN A 168 2.16 28.42 -33.94
C GLN A 168 3.30 29.35 -33.54
N LYS A 169 3.41 29.70 -32.24
CA LYS A 169 4.51 30.49 -31.70
C LYS A 169 5.84 29.75 -31.79
N THR A 170 5.88 28.47 -31.42
CA THR A 170 7.10 27.65 -31.56
C THR A 170 7.50 27.52 -33.03
N ASP A 171 6.56 27.19 -33.91
CA ASP A 171 6.79 27.06 -35.35
C ASP A 171 7.29 28.38 -35.96
N LEU A 172 6.76 29.53 -35.53
CA LEU A 172 7.26 30.86 -35.95
C LEU A 172 8.65 31.16 -35.41
N LYS A 173 8.95 30.84 -34.14
CA LYS A 173 10.29 31.00 -33.57
C LYS A 173 11.33 30.16 -34.31
N ASP A 174 11.01 28.90 -34.57
CA ASP A 174 11.88 27.99 -35.31
C ASP A 174 12.13 28.51 -36.73
N LYS A 175 11.07 29.01 -37.40
CA LYS A 175 11.17 29.62 -38.72
C LYS A 175 11.99 30.91 -38.74
N ILE A 176 11.89 31.75 -37.70
CA ILE A 176 12.72 32.96 -37.57
C ILE A 176 14.20 32.58 -37.40
N VAL A 177 14.51 31.56 -36.59
CA VAL A 177 15.89 31.07 -36.42
C VAL A 177 16.44 30.55 -37.75
N GLU A 178 15.67 29.77 -38.50
CA GLU A 178 16.05 29.26 -39.81
C GLU A 178 16.27 30.41 -40.82
N LEU A 179 15.31 31.34 -40.94
CA LEU A 179 15.42 32.49 -41.85
C LEU A 179 16.62 33.37 -41.51
N LYS A 180 16.93 33.57 -40.23
CA LYS A 180 18.08 34.36 -39.77
C LYS A 180 19.41 33.69 -40.13
N MET A 181 19.49 32.36 -40.00
CA MET A 181 20.65 31.59 -40.43
C MET A 181 20.88 31.73 -41.93
N LEU A 182 19.82 31.58 -42.73
CA LEU A 182 19.87 31.69 -44.19
C LEU A 182 20.20 33.11 -44.67
N GLU A 183 19.66 34.14 -44.02
CA GLU A 183 19.98 35.54 -44.32
C GLU A 183 21.45 35.85 -44.03
N THR A 184 21.96 35.40 -42.89
CA THR A 184 23.38 35.59 -42.51
C THR A 184 24.31 34.92 -43.50
N ALA A 185 23.99 33.69 -43.93
CA ALA A 185 24.74 32.99 -44.97
C ALA A 185 24.67 33.75 -46.31
N ALA A 186 23.49 34.22 -46.73
CA ALA A 186 23.35 34.97 -47.97
C ALA A 186 24.11 36.31 -47.96
N ILE A 187 24.24 36.98 -46.81
CA ILE A 187 25.08 38.19 -46.65
C ILE A 187 26.56 37.84 -46.84
N GLN A 188 27.03 36.76 -46.22
CA GLN A 188 28.41 36.27 -46.37
C GLN A 188 28.72 35.86 -47.82
N ALA A 189 27.75 35.27 -48.53
CA ALA A 189 27.88 34.95 -49.96
C ALA A 189 28.12 36.21 -50.80
N VAL A 190 27.36 37.29 -50.54
CA VAL A 190 27.53 38.56 -51.25
C VAL A 190 28.88 39.19 -50.94
N GLU A 191 29.32 39.18 -49.68
CA GLU A 191 30.65 39.68 -49.28
C GLU A 191 31.78 38.91 -49.99
N ASN A 192 31.71 37.57 -49.99
CA ASN A 192 32.69 36.73 -50.67
C ASN A 192 32.71 36.99 -52.18
N LEU A 193 31.54 37.07 -52.84
CA LEU A 193 31.46 37.38 -54.27
C LEU A 193 32.06 38.77 -54.58
N GLN A 194 31.85 39.77 -53.73
CA GLN A 194 32.48 41.10 -53.89
C GLN A 194 34.01 41.01 -53.78
N THR A 195 34.54 40.24 -52.83
CA THR A 195 36.00 40.06 -52.71
C THR A 195 36.62 39.32 -53.90
N VAL A 196 35.89 38.37 -54.51
CA VAL A 196 36.32 37.65 -55.73
C VAL A 196 36.33 38.58 -56.94
N VAL A 197 35.33 39.47 -57.07
CA VAL A 197 35.30 40.49 -58.14
C VAL A 197 36.47 41.47 -58.05
N GLU A 198 36.90 41.84 -56.85
CA GLU A 198 38.00 42.79 -56.63
C GLU A 198 39.40 42.19 -56.85
N LYS A 199 39.58 40.89 -56.65
CA LYS A 199 40.91 40.23 -56.64
C LYS A 199 41.23 39.41 -57.89
N THR A 200 40.24 39.08 -58.73
CA THR A 200 40.44 38.20 -59.90
C THR A 200 40.82 38.98 -61.17
N SER A 201 41.91 38.56 -61.82
CA SER A 201 42.45 39.15 -63.06
C SER A 201 41.86 38.59 -64.37
N ASP A 202 40.96 37.61 -64.31
CA ASP A 202 40.37 36.94 -65.48
C ASP A 202 38.98 37.51 -65.86
N ASN A 203 38.81 37.86 -67.13
CA ASN A 203 37.64 38.58 -67.66
C ASN A 203 36.39 37.67 -67.77
N GLN A 204 36.56 36.35 -67.91
CA GLN A 204 35.43 35.41 -67.98
C GLN A 204 34.82 35.13 -66.61
N VAL A 205 35.65 34.87 -65.59
CA VAL A 205 35.20 34.70 -64.19
C VAL A 205 34.55 35.97 -63.67
N GLN A 206 35.10 37.15 -63.96
CA GLN A 206 34.47 38.41 -63.59
C GLN A 206 33.07 38.59 -64.18
N LYS A 207 32.81 38.09 -65.40
CA LYS A 207 31.51 38.26 -66.06
C LYS A 207 30.43 37.38 -65.43
N GLU A 208 30.74 36.11 -65.14
CA GLU A 208 29.81 35.17 -64.50
C GLU A 208 29.57 35.53 -63.02
N VAL A 209 30.61 35.92 -62.28
CA VAL A 209 30.46 36.38 -60.89
C VAL A 209 29.65 37.69 -60.80
N LYS A 210 29.84 38.63 -61.74
CA LYS A 210 28.99 39.84 -61.84
C LYS A 210 27.54 39.52 -62.20
N ALA A 211 27.27 38.41 -62.89
CA ALA A 211 25.91 37.97 -63.19
C ALA A 211 25.21 37.36 -61.95
N LEU A 212 25.96 36.67 -61.08
CA LEU A 212 25.44 36.08 -59.83
C LEU A 212 25.21 37.10 -58.70
N LEU A 213 25.98 38.19 -58.67
CA LEU A 213 25.88 39.25 -57.65
C LEU A 213 24.45 39.83 -57.49
N PRO A 214 23.73 40.26 -58.55
CA PRO A 214 22.36 40.75 -58.41
C PRO A 214 21.37 39.67 -57.95
N GLU A 215 21.61 38.39 -58.24
CA GLU A 215 20.74 37.30 -57.80
C GLU A 215 20.86 37.07 -56.29
N TRP A 216 22.08 37.04 -55.76
CA TRP A 216 22.34 36.92 -54.32
C TRP A 216 21.96 38.17 -53.52
N LEU A 217 22.08 39.37 -54.11
CA LEU A 217 21.53 40.61 -53.52
C LEU A 217 19.99 40.60 -53.45
N ASN A 218 19.33 40.02 -54.45
CA ASN A 218 17.88 39.85 -54.41
C ASN A 218 17.46 38.76 -53.43
N ALA A 219 18.25 37.68 -53.29
CA ALA A 219 18.02 36.62 -52.32
C ALA A 219 18.11 37.13 -50.88
N THR A 220 19.15 37.90 -50.55
CA THR A 220 19.31 38.56 -49.23
C THR A 220 18.12 39.47 -48.92
N LYS A 221 17.73 40.36 -49.83
CA LYS A 221 16.54 41.22 -49.64
C LYS A 221 15.25 40.42 -49.43
N ARG A 222 15.06 39.32 -50.16
CA ARG A 222 13.88 38.45 -50.01
C ARG A 222 13.86 37.74 -48.65
N LEU A 223 15.01 37.26 -48.19
CA LEU A 223 15.14 36.61 -46.88
C LEU A 223 14.91 37.59 -45.74
N GLY A 224 15.49 38.79 -45.81
CA GLY A 224 15.26 39.86 -44.82
C GLY A 224 13.79 40.28 -44.73
N ASN A 225 13.11 40.47 -45.86
CA ASN A 225 11.67 40.78 -45.86
C ASN A 225 10.81 39.64 -45.25
N LYS A 226 11.16 38.37 -45.51
CA LYS A 226 10.46 37.22 -44.92
C LYS A 226 10.69 37.11 -43.41
N LEU A 227 11.91 37.41 -42.96
CA LEU A 227 12.26 37.44 -41.54
C LEU A 227 11.48 38.54 -40.83
N GLU A 228 11.48 39.75 -41.37
CA GLU A 228 10.75 40.89 -40.79
C GLU A 228 9.24 40.62 -40.68
N LEU A 229 8.65 39.96 -41.69
CA LEU A 229 7.25 39.54 -41.65
C LEU A 229 6.99 38.52 -40.53
N ALA A 230 7.85 37.49 -40.40
CA ALA A 230 7.71 36.47 -39.37
C ALA A 230 7.90 37.04 -37.95
N GLU A 231 8.84 37.97 -37.77
CA GLU A 231 9.04 38.68 -36.50
C GLU A 231 7.82 39.54 -36.13
N ARG A 232 7.23 40.24 -37.11
CA ARG A 232 5.99 41.02 -36.89
C ARG A 232 4.81 40.13 -36.53
N GLU A 233 4.64 38.98 -37.19
CA GLU A 233 3.60 38.01 -36.84
C GLU A 233 3.78 37.46 -35.41
N LEU A 234 5.03 37.24 -34.98
CA LEU A 234 5.33 36.81 -33.62
C LEU A 234 4.98 37.90 -32.59
N VAL A 235 5.34 39.16 -32.84
CA VAL A 235 4.99 40.29 -31.97
C VAL A 235 3.47 40.45 -31.87
N GLN A 236 2.74 40.33 -32.99
CA GLN A 236 1.29 40.40 -33.00
C GLN A 236 0.63 39.25 -32.19
N LEU A 237 1.22 38.06 -32.19
CA LEU A 237 0.77 36.95 -31.36
C LEU A 237 1.07 37.18 -29.87
N GLU A 238 2.22 37.78 -29.55
CA GLU A 238 2.60 38.11 -28.16
C GLU A 238 1.73 39.22 -27.56
N ASP A 239 1.36 40.25 -28.33
CA ASP A 239 0.45 41.32 -27.87
C ASP A 239 -0.96 40.80 -27.53
N GLN A 240 -1.39 39.68 -28.12
CA GLN A 240 -2.67 39.03 -27.80
C GLN A 240 -2.63 38.21 -26.49
N GLU A 241 -1.45 37.97 -25.90
CA GLU A 241 -1.25 37.09 -24.72
C GLU A 241 -1.56 37.77 -23.37
N VAL A 242 -1.65 39.09 -23.29
CA VAL A 242 -1.90 39.81 -22.02
C VAL A 242 -3.26 39.49 -21.38
N SER A 243 -4.11 38.71 -22.07
CA SER A 243 -5.46 38.32 -21.64
C SER A 243 -5.63 36.89 -21.10
N LEU A 244 -4.60 36.12 -20.75
CA LEU A 244 -4.80 34.72 -20.31
C LEU A 244 -5.66 34.55 -19.04
N VAL A 245 -5.54 35.45 -18.06
CA VAL A 245 -6.35 35.43 -16.83
C VAL A 245 -7.79 35.88 -17.10
N GLU A 246 -7.96 36.89 -17.95
CA GLU A 246 -9.28 37.43 -18.31
C GLU A 246 -10.04 36.50 -19.28
N SER A 247 -9.32 35.84 -20.20
CA SER A 247 -9.83 34.81 -21.11
C SER A 247 -10.26 33.55 -20.35
N SER A 248 -9.48 33.11 -19.35
CA SER A 248 -9.88 31.97 -18.51
C SER A 248 -11.14 32.26 -17.71
N SER A 249 -11.25 33.46 -17.12
CA SER A 249 -12.47 33.92 -16.43
C SER A 249 -13.68 34.02 -17.37
N ARG A 250 -13.49 34.55 -18.59
CA ARG A 250 -14.55 34.67 -19.59
C ARG A 250 -15.01 33.31 -20.13
N SER A 251 -14.07 32.38 -20.32
CA SER A 251 -14.33 31.00 -20.77
C SER A 251 -15.03 30.17 -19.70
N LEU A 252 -14.65 30.32 -18.43
CA LEU A 252 -15.41 29.73 -17.31
C LEU A 252 -16.83 30.30 -17.24
N ARG A 253 -17.00 31.61 -17.42
CA ARG A 253 -18.32 32.25 -17.40
C ARG A 253 -19.23 31.79 -18.55
N THR A 254 -18.68 31.62 -19.76
CA THR A 254 -19.44 31.08 -20.90
C THR A 254 -19.72 29.58 -20.74
N PHE A 255 -18.80 28.82 -20.15
CA PHE A 255 -19.01 27.41 -19.80
C PHE A 255 -20.16 27.24 -18.80
N PHE A 256 -20.14 27.96 -17.68
CA PHE A 256 -21.23 27.89 -16.69
C PHE A 256 -22.54 28.42 -17.26
N ARG A 257 -22.52 29.41 -18.16
CA ARG A 257 -23.74 29.94 -18.78
C ARG A 257 -24.35 28.97 -19.81
N ASN A 258 -23.53 28.28 -20.59
CA ASN A 258 -24.01 27.43 -21.70
C ASN A 258 -24.16 25.95 -21.30
N ARG A 259 -23.31 25.45 -20.40
CA ARG A 259 -23.22 24.03 -20.01
C ARG A 259 -23.41 23.79 -18.51
N GLY A 260 -23.28 24.84 -17.69
CA GLY A 260 -23.44 24.74 -16.24
C GLY A 260 -24.84 24.31 -15.80
N LEU A 261 -25.88 24.57 -16.61
CA LEU A 261 -27.24 24.08 -16.34
C LEU A 261 -27.27 22.54 -16.30
N TYR A 262 -26.67 21.86 -17.28
CA TYR A 262 -26.63 20.40 -17.32
C TYR A 262 -25.81 19.81 -16.16
N LEU A 263 -24.74 20.50 -15.76
CA LEU A 263 -23.98 20.13 -14.56
C LEU A 263 -24.87 20.25 -13.31
N ILE A 264 -25.59 21.36 -13.14
CA ILE A 264 -26.49 21.56 -12.00
C ILE A 264 -27.61 20.52 -12.00
N VAL A 265 -28.24 20.25 -13.15
CA VAL A 265 -29.32 19.27 -13.28
C VAL A 265 -28.81 17.85 -12.98
N SER A 266 -27.64 17.46 -13.48
CA SER A 266 -27.05 16.14 -13.20
C SER A 266 -26.69 15.96 -11.72
N VAL A 267 -26.15 17.00 -11.07
CA VAL A 267 -25.90 17.01 -9.62
C VAL A 267 -27.21 16.96 -8.83
N LEU A 268 -28.23 17.69 -9.27
CA LEU A 268 -29.55 17.67 -8.62
C LEU A 268 -30.19 16.30 -8.74
N VAL A 269 -30.13 15.66 -9.91
CA VAL A 269 -30.59 14.28 -10.12
C VAL A 269 -29.81 13.30 -9.26
N PHE A 270 -28.48 13.45 -9.15
CA PHE A 270 -27.67 12.64 -8.25
C PHE A 270 -28.19 12.68 -6.80
N PHE A 271 -28.42 13.88 -6.26
CA PHE A 271 -28.97 14.04 -4.90
C PHE A 271 -30.43 13.59 -4.79
N ALA A 272 -31.25 13.81 -5.83
CA ALA A 272 -32.64 13.39 -5.87
C ALA A 272 -32.77 11.86 -5.82
N VAL A 273 -31.93 11.14 -6.59
CA VAL A 273 -31.87 9.68 -6.57
C VAL A 273 -31.47 9.17 -5.19
N LEU A 274 -30.44 9.76 -4.56
CA LEU A 274 -30.03 9.39 -3.20
C LEU A 274 -31.15 9.61 -2.18
N LEU A 275 -31.87 10.75 -2.28
CA LEU A 275 -32.98 11.08 -1.40
C LEU A 275 -34.15 10.12 -1.61
N LEU A 276 -34.51 9.83 -2.86
CA LEU A 276 -35.56 8.88 -3.23
C LEU A 276 -35.24 7.48 -2.68
N CYS A 277 -34.03 6.96 -2.91
CA CYS A 277 -33.60 5.69 -2.35
C CYS A 277 -33.67 5.70 -0.83
N ARG A 278 -33.22 6.76 -0.15
CA ARG A 278 -33.28 6.87 1.32
C ARG A 278 -34.72 6.87 1.84
N LEU A 279 -35.66 7.51 1.14
CA LEU A 279 -37.08 7.47 1.46
C LEU A 279 -37.66 6.07 1.25
N LEU A 280 -37.31 5.40 0.15
CA LEU A 280 -37.73 4.02 -0.13
C LEU A 280 -37.25 3.06 0.96
N TYR A 281 -35.97 3.15 1.38
CA TYR A 281 -35.45 2.35 2.48
C TYR A 281 -36.21 2.60 3.79
N ARG A 282 -36.48 3.88 4.13
CA ARG A 282 -37.29 4.22 5.31
C ARG A 282 -38.69 3.63 5.21
N GLY A 283 -39.31 3.65 4.03
CA GLY A 283 -40.61 3.03 3.77
C GLY A 283 -40.58 1.52 3.99
N ILE A 284 -39.57 0.83 3.45
CA ILE A 284 -39.38 -0.62 3.60
C ILE A 284 -39.19 -1.00 5.08
N VAL A 285 -38.37 -0.25 5.83
CA VAL A 285 -38.15 -0.48 7.28
C VAL A 285 -39.39 -0.16 8.10
N ALA A 286 -40.11 0.91 7.77
CA ALA A 286 -41.36 1.26 8.43
C ALA A 286 -42.45 0.20 8.17
N LEU A 287 -42.48 -0.40 6.98
CA LEU A 287 -43.41 -1.48 6.64
C LEU A 287 -43.02 -2.81 7.32
N SER A 288 -41.74 -3.17 7.30
CA SER A 288 -41.26 -4.41 7.93
C SER A 288 -41.40 -4.38 9.46
N SER A 289 -41.15 -3.23 10.10
CA SER A 289 -41.38 -3.07 11.55
C SER A 289 -42.87 -3.08 11.93
N ARG A 290 -43.79 -2.75 11.02
CA ARG A 290 -45.23 -2.88 11.24
C ARG A 290 -45.72 -4.33 11.12
N LEU A 291 -45.08 -5.13 10.25
CA LEU A 291 -45.43 -6.54 10.03
C LEU A 291 -44.76 -7.49 11.04
N THR A 292 -43.56 -7.15 11.54
CA THR A 292 -42.79 -7.99 12.46
C THR A 292 -42.73 -7.37 13.86
N LYS A 293 -43.56 -7.89 14.78
CA LYS A 293 -43.66 -7.46 16.19
C LYS A 293 -42.53 -7.96 17.09
N GLN A 294 -41.40 -8.41 16.55
CA GLN A 294 -40.24 -8.81 17.35
C GLN A 294 -39.35 -7.58 17.62
N LYS A 295 -39.62 -6.95 18.76
CA LYS A 295 -38.67 -6.07 19.44
C LYS A 295 -37.43 -6.89 19.82
N GLU A 296 -36.27 -6.22 19.76
CA GLU A 296 -35.10 -6.47 20.61
C GLU A 296 -33.91 -7.30 20.09
N GLN A 297 -33.93 -7.77 18.84
CA GLN A 297 -32.70 -8.11 18.13
C GLN A 297 -32.71 -7.45 16.76
N ARG A 298 -32.09 -6.27 16.66
CA ARG A 298 -31.75 -5.67 15.36
C ARG A 298 -30.75 -6.59 14.68
N SER A 299 -31.27 -7.57 13.95
CA SER A 299 -30.51 -8.64 13.29
C SER A 299 -29.43 -8.06 12.39
N PHE A 300 -28.30 -8.76 12.34
CA PHE A 300 -27.23 -8.54 11.37
C PHE A 300 -27.79 -8.39 9.95
N ASN A 301 -28.79 -9.19 9.58
CA ASN A 301 -29.44 -9.16 8.27
C ASN A 301 -30.04 -7.80 7.93
N ASN A 302 -30.68 -7.12 8.88
CA ASN A 302 -31.25 -5.79 8.65
C ASN A 302 -30.17 -4.73 8.44
N ARG A 303 -29.01 -4.87 9.09
CA ARG A 303 -27.85 -3.98 8.89
C ARG A 303 -27.14 -4.27 7.56
N LEU A 304 -27.01 -5.56 7.21
CA LEU A 304 -26.44 -5.98 5.92
C LEU A 304 -27.30 -5.48 4.75
N LEU A 305 -28.62 -5.66 4.82
CA LEU A 305 -29.56 -5.14 3.83
C LEU A 305 -29.48 -3.62 3.72
N TYR A 306 -29.29 -2.90 4.84
CA TYR A 306 -29.05 -1.45 4.79
C TYR A 306 -27.77 -1.09 4.05
N ILE A 307 -26.66 -1.79 4.31
CA ILE A 307 -25.37 -1.53 3.65
C ILE A 307 -25.48 -1.83 2.15
N ILE A 308 -26.08 -2.97 1.77
CA ILE A 308 -26.29 -3.33 0.36
C ILE A 308 -27.12 -2.28 -0.34
N PHE A 309 -28.24 -1.86 0.27
CA PHE A 309 -29.11 -0.84 -0.29
C PHE A 309 -28.40 0.52 -0.40
N GLN A 310 -27.59 0.89 0.60
CA GLN A 310 -26.79 2.12 0.58
C GLN A 310 -25.77 2.10 -0.56
N VAL A 311 -25.04 1.01 -0.75
CA VAL A 311 -24.07 0.85 -1.86
C VAL A 311 -24.79 0.92 -3.21
N SER A 312 -25.91 0.19 -3.34
CA SER A 312 -26.73 0.23 -4.55
C SER A 312 -27.24 1.63 -4.87
N SER A 313 -27.67 2.40 -3.85
CA SER A 313 -28.14 3.78 -4.05
C SER A 313 -27.06 4.71 -4.59
N VAL A 314 -25.80 4.55 -4.13
CA VAL A 314 -24.67 5.35 -4.64
C VAL A 314 -24.39 4.98 -6.09
N ILE A 315 -24.37 3.69 -6.43
CA ILE A 315 -24.16 3.22 -7.80
C ILE A 315 -25.26 3.80 -8.72
N LEU A 316 -26.52 3.72 -8.29
CA LEU A 316 -27.66 4.21 -9.07
C LEU A 316 -27.64 5.73 -9.23
N ALA A 317 -27.19 6.48 -8.22
CA ALA A 317 -26.99 7.92 -8.31
C ALA A 317 -25.88 8.29 -9.29
N VAL A 318 -24.75 7.58 -9.28
CA VAL A 318 -23.65 7.78 -10.25
C VAL A 318 -24.13 7.47 -11.68
N LEU A 319 -24.85 6.37 -11.87
CA LEU A 319 -25.46 6.03 -13.15
C LEU A 319 -26.46 7.11 -13.61
N GLY A 320 -27.29 7.63 -12.70
CA GLY A 320 -28.21 8.72 -12.98
C GLY A 320 -27.51 10.00 -13.41
N LEU A 321 -26.37 10.34 -12.78
CA LEU A 321 -25.54 11.48 -13.17
C LEU A 321 -25.01 11.30 -14.60
N PHE A 322 -24.45 10.13 -14.93
CA PHE A 322 -23.97 9.86 -16.28
C PHE A 322 -25.10 9.86 -17.31
N PHE A 323 -26.26 9.32 -16.95
CA PHE A 323 -27.43 9.30 -17.83
C PHE A 323 -27.91 10.72 -18.19
N VAL A 324 -27.94 11.64 -17.23
CA VAL A 324 -28.30 13.05 -17.49
C VAL A 324 -27.27 13.73 -18.39
N LEU A 325 -25.97 13.53 -18.15
CA LEU A 325 -24.92 14.11 -18.98
C LEU A 325 -24.90 13.53 -20.40
N TYR A 326 -25.24 12.25 -20.54
CA TYR A 326 -25.42 11.59 -21.83
C TYR A 326 -26.60 12.16 -22.62
N LEU A 327 -27.75 12.34 -21.96
CA LEU A 327 -28.93 12.96 -22.58
C LEU A 327 -28.71 14.43 -22.97
N ALA A 328 -27.85 15.13 -22.25
CA ALA A 328 -27.46 16.50 -22.58
C ALA A 328 -26.52 16.59 -23.79
N GLU A 329 -26.11 15.45 -24.38
CA GLU A 329 -25.14 15.33 -25.48
C GLU A 329 -23.81 16.09 -25.23
N ASP A 330 -23.49 16.38 -23.96
CA ASP A 330 -22.29 17.10 -23.58
C ASP A 330 -21.15 16.12 -23.26
N TRP A 331 -20.48 15.70 -24.33
CA TRP A 331 -19.34 14.77 -24.28
C TRP A 331 -18.17 15.26 -23.41
N PHE A 332 -17.98 16.58 -23.29
CA PHE A 332 -16.92 17.15 -22.46
C PHE A 332 -17.22 16.91 -20.97
N LEU A 333 -18.42 17.25 -20.51
CA LEU A 333 -18.82 17.02 -19.12
C LEU A 333 -18.85 15.52 -18.78
N LEU A 334 -19.32 14.69 -19.70
CA LEU A 334 -19.34 13.25 -19.54
C LEU A 334 -17.92 12.69 -19.32
N SER A 335 -16.97 13.06 -20.17
CA SER A 335 -15.59 12.57 -20.08
C SER A 335 -14.89 13.03 -18.79
N MET A 336 -15.08 14.30 -18.39
CA MET A 336 -14.52 14.81 -17.14
C MET A 336 -15.10 14.10 -15.91
N ALA A 337 -16.41 13.80 -15.90
CA ALA A 337 -17.05 13.03 -14.84
C ALA A 337 -16.51 11.59 -14.76
N ILE A 338 -16.31 10.93 -15.91
CA ILE A 338 -15.75 9.57 -15.97
C ILE A 338 -14.33 9.55 -15.39
N ILE A 339 -13.46 10.50 -15.76
CA ILE A 339 -12.10 10.61 -15.23
C ILE A 339 -12.11 10.84 -13.71
N PHE A 340 -13.00 11.70 -13.23
CA PHE A 340 -13.17 11.95 -11.79
C PHE A 340 -13.54 10.67 -11.02
N PHE A 341 -14.53 9.91 -11.51
CA PHE A 341 -14.95 8.67 -10.85
C PHE A 341 -13.92 7.54 -10.98
N LEU A 342 -13.14 7.48 -12.06
CA LEU A 342 -11.97 6.59 -12.17
C LEU A 342 -10.91 6.89 -11.11
N GLY A 343 -10.62 8.19 -10.89
CA GLY A 343 -9.76 8.63 -9.81
C GLY A 343 -10.27 8.21 -8.43
N LEU A 344 -11.59 8.36 -8.19
CA LEU A 344 -12.22 7.92 -6.95
C LEU A 344 -12.17 6.39 -6.79
N ALA A 345 -12.45 5.63 -7.85
CA ALA A 345 -12.39 4.17 -7.85
C ALA A 345 -10.99 3.64 -7.52
N TRP A 346 -9.94 4.35 -7.97
CA TRP A 346 -8.56 4.02 -7.63
C TRP A 346 -8.30 4.05 -6.12
N THR A 347 -8.92 4.99 -5.39
CA THR A 347 -8.78 5.07 -3.93
C THR A 347 -9.45 3.89 -3.20
N ILE A 348 -10.57 3.38 -3.72
CA ILE A 348 -11.32 2.26 -3.12
C ILE A 348 -10.49 0.96 -3.15
N ARG A 349 -9.65 0.78 -4.17
CA ARG A 349 -8.77 -0.39 -4.32
C ARG A 349 -7.90 -0.64 -3.07
N GLN A 350 -7.49 0.40 -2.35
CA GLN A 350 -6.64 0.27 -1.16
C GLN A 350 -7.43 -0.18 0.08
N VAL A 351 -8.72 0.13 0.16
CA VAL A 351 -9.57 -0.12 1.35
C VAL A 351 -10.25 -1.49 1.28
N LEU A 352 -10.60 -1.95 0.06
CA LEU A 352 -11.39 -3.16 -0.16
C LEU A 352 -10.79 -4.45 0.45
N PRO A 353 -9.47 -4.73 0.34
CA PRO A 353 -8.90 -5.97 0.87
C PRO A 353 -9.07 -6.13 2.39
N ARG A 354 -8.96 -5.02 3.14
CA ARG A 354 -9.11 -5.02 4.61
C ARG A 354 -10.55 -5.32 5.02
N LEU A 355 -11.52 -4.69 4.33
CA LEU A 355 -12.94 -4.90 4.59
C LEU A 355 -13.38 -6.33 4.25
N TRP A 356 -12.76 -6.97 3.26
CA TRP A 356 -13.06 -8.35 2.88
C TRP A 356 -12.74 -9.35 3.99
N GLN A 357 -11.59 -9.21 4.66
CA GLN A 357 -11.20 -10.10 5.76
C GLN A 357 -12.15 -9.95 6.97
N GLN A 358 -12.51 -8.71 7.32
CA GLN A 358 -13.48 -8.43 8.38
C GLN A 358 -14.87 -8.99 8.04
N GLY A 359 -15.32 -8.80 6.79
CA GLY A 359 -16.58 -9.35 6.30
C GLY A 359 -16.64 -10.88 6.39
N ARG A 360 -15.56 -11.58 6.04
CA ARG A 360 -15.49 -13.06 6.17
C ARG A 360 -15.62 -13.53 7.62
N LEU A 361 -14.97 -12.85 8.55
CA LEU A 361 -15.09 -13.15 9.99
C LEU A 361 -16.50 -12.88 10.50
N MET A 362 -17.10 -11.74 10.14
CA MET A 362 -18.49 -11.41 10.52
C MET A 362 -19.52 -12.40 9.97
N LEU A 363 -19.22 -13.05 8.85
CA LEU A 363 -20.06 -14.11 8.28
C LEU A 363 -19.80 -15.48 8.91
N ASN A 364 -18.96 -15.57 9.94
CA ASN A 364 -18.56 -16.83 10.58
C ASN A 364 -17.86 -17.81 9.61
N LEU A 365 -17.28 -17.29 8.51
CA LEU A 365 -16.58 -18.05 7.44
C LEU A 365 -15.05 -17.91 7.55
N GLY A 366 -14.55 -17.44 8.69
CA GLY A 366 -13.14 -17.22 8.96
C GLY A 366 -12.45 -18.37 9.69
N ALA A 367 -11.20 -18.12 10.09
CA ALA A 367 -10.41 -19.01 10.96
C ALA A 367 -10.88 -18.96 12.42
N VAL A 368 -11.61 -17.91 12.79
CA VAL A 368 -12.28 -17.79 14.08
C VAL A 368 -13.78 -17.86 13.87
N ARG A 369 -14.44 -18.70 14.65
CA ARG A 369 -15.88 -18.95 14.56
C ARG A 369 -16.58 -18.80 15.90
N GLU A 370 -17.85 -18.39 15.83
CA GLU A 370 -18.74 -18.32 16.99
C GLU A 370 -18.98 -19.71 17.59
N GLY A 371 -19.03 -19.78 18.92
CA GLY A 371 -19.18 -21.02 19.69
C GLY A 371 -17.90 -21.84 19.85
N GLU A 372 -16.82 -21.51 19.14
CA GLU A 372 -15.56 -22.23 19.23
C GLU A 372 -14.64 -21.66 20.34
N ARG A 373 -13.62 -22.46 20.69
CA ARG A 373 -12.57 -22.11 21.64
C ARG A 373 -11.39 -21.47 20.92
N LEU A 374 -10.92 -20.37 21.46
CA LEU A 374 -9.78 -19.58 21.01
C LEU A 374 -8.80 -19.42 22.18
N ILE A 375 -7.49 -19.37 21.94
CA ILE A 375 -6.50 -19.01 22.96
C ILE A 375 -6.03 -17.58 22.69
N MET A 376 -6.13 -16.72 23.70
CA MET A 376 -5.70 -15.33 23.62
C MET A 376 -5.10 -14.92 24.97
N TYR A 377 -3.95 -14.27 24.94
CA TYR A 377 -3.15 -13.92 26.15
C TYR A 377 -2.89 -15.13 27.07
N GLY A 378 -2.65 -16.31 26.48
CA GLY A 378 -2.40 -17.55 27.23
C GLY A 378 -3.63 -18.19 27.88
N VAL A 379 -4.79 -17.54 27.83
CA VAL A 379 -6.04 -18.02 28.44
C VAL A 379 -6.98 -18.51 27.34
N PRO A 380 -7.73 -19.61 27.53
CA PRO A 380 -8.74 -20.04 26.57
C PRO A 380 -10.03 -19.22 26.74
N TRP A 381 -10.65 -18.89 25.63
CA TRP A 381 -11.86 -18.10 25.53
C TRP A 381 -12.85 -18.79 24.60
N ARG A 382 -14.15 -18.68 24.90
CA ARG A 382 -15.21 -19.03 23.98
C ARG A 382 -15.58 -17.79 23.19
N VAL A 383 -15.63 -17.92 21.87
CA VAL A 383 -16.11 -16.85 20.99
C VAL A 383 -17.63 -16.83 21.07
N ASP A 384 -18.21 -15.77 21.63
CA ASP A 384 -19.66 -15.69 21.82
C ASP A 384 -20.34 -15.03 20.62
N VAL A 385 -19.87 -13.83 20.25
CA VAL A 385 -20.40 -13.06 19.12
C VAL A 385 -19.24 -12.46 18.32
N ILE A 386 -19.27 -12.62 17.00
CA ILE A 386 -18.37 -11.97 16.04
C ILE A 386 -19.12 -10.83 15.34
N ASN A 387 -18.68 -9.61 15.61
CA ASN A 387 -19.20 -8.39 14.98
C ASN A 387 -18.07 -7.37 14.89
N VAL A 388 -18.35 -6.09 14.58
CA VAL A 388 -17.34 -5.01 14.62
C VAL A 388 -16.58 -5.01 15.96
N PHE A 389 -17.29 -5.26 17.05
CA PHE A 389 -16.70 -5.64 18.32
C PHE A 389 -17.10 -7.07 18.66
N CYS A 390 -16.11 -7.92 18.83
CA CYS A 390 -16.26 -9.30 19.23
C CYS A 390 -16.34 -9.39 20.75
N THR A 391 -17.13 -10.35 21.23
CA THR A 391 -17.23 -10.66 22.66
C THR A 391 -16.71 -12.07 22.89
N LEU A 392 -15.68 -12.17 23.73
CA LEU A 392 -15.08 -13.42 24.19
C LEU A 392 -15.47 -13.64 25.63
N VAL A 393 -15.84 -14.87 25.97
CA VAL A 393 -16.27 -15.24 27.33
C VAL A 393 -15.44 -16.42 27.81
N ASN A 394 -14.89 -16.34 29.03
CA ASN A 394 -14.33 -17.52 29.68
C ASN A 394 -15.34 -18.06 30.72
N PRO A 395 -15.96 -19.23 30.49
CA PRO A 395 -16.98 -19.78 31.39
C PRO A 395 -16.50 -20.10 32.80
N SER A 396 -15.23 -20.50 32.97
CA SER A 396 -14.67 -20.79 34.30
C SER A 396 -14.37 -19.53 35.09
N LEU A 397 -13.85 -18.50 34.42
CA LEU A 397 -13.48 -17.22 35.02
C LEU A 397 -14.68 -16.29 35.21
N LYS A 398 -15.78 -16.51 34.46
CA LYS A 398 -16.98 -15.65 34.42
C LYS A 398 -16.64 -14.19 34.06
N ILE A 399 -15.71 -14.03 33.13
CA ILE A 399 -15.28 -12.73 32.60
C ILE A 399 -15.60 -12.64 31.11
N GLU A 400 -15.88 -11.43 30.66
CA GLU A 400 -16.12 -11.10 29.26
C GLU A 400 -15.05 -10.11 28.79
N LEU A 401 -14.51 -10.35 27.60
CA LEU A 401 -13.54 -9.49 26.95
C LEU A 401 -14.13 -9.01 25.62
N ARG A 402 -14.19 -7.69 25.47
CA ARG A 402 -14.68 -7.05 24.25
C ARG A 402 -13.50 -6.45 23.49
N LEU A 403 -13.33 -6.88 22.25
CA LEU A 403 -12.23 -6.43 21.39
C LEU A 403 -12.71 -6.11 19.98
N PRO A 404 -12.01 -5.23 19.25
CA PRO A 404 -12.34 -4.94 17.86
C PRO A 404 -12.02 -6.14 16.97
N ILE A 405 -12.77 -6.31 15.87
CA ILE A 405 -12.65 -7.49 14.98
C ILE A 405 -11.25 -7.63 14.37
N GLU A 406 -10.50 -6.53 14.26
CA GLU A 406 -9.13 -6.49 13.76
C GLU A 406 -8.19 -7.39 14.58
N GLU A 407 -8.37 -7.46 15.90
CA GLU A 407 -7.57 -8.29 16.82
C GLU A 407 -7.87 -9.79 16.65
N MET A 408 -8.97 -10.14 15.99
CA MET A 408 -9.31 -11.53 15.67
C MET A 408 -8.64 -12.02 14.38
N ILE A 409 -8.09 -11.10 13.59
CA ILE A 409 -7.43 -11.43 12.32
C ILE A 409 -6.09 -12.12 12.62
N GLY A 410 -5.89 -13.30 12.05
CA GLY A 410 -4.69 -14.11 12.27
C GLY A 410 -4.77 -15.07 13.46
N LEU A 411 -5.85 -15.01 14.24
CA LEU A 411 -6.15 -16.00 15.26
C LEU A 411 -6.87 -17.22 14.68
N VAL A 412 -6.83 -18.33 15.41
CA VAL A 412 -7.44 -19.61 15.01
C VAL A 412 -8.28 -20.15 16.16
N SER A 413 -9.54 -20.48 15.88
CA SER A 413 -10.40 -21.19 16.82
C SER A 413 -10.50 -22.68 16.49
N ARG A 414 -10.96 -23.46 17.47
CA ARG A 414 -11.32 -24.86 17.31
C ARG A 414 -12.56 -25.23 18.11
N PRO A 415 -13.31 -26.27 17.71
CA PRO A 415 -14.32 -26.87 18.57
C PRO A 415 -13.74 -27.30 19.93
N TYR A 416 -14.56 -27.24 20.98
CA TYR A 416 -14.19 -27.68 22.31
C TYR A 416 -15.06 -28.85 22.75
N ASN A 417 -14.49 -29.72 23.59
CA ASN A 417 -15.21 -30.80 24.24
C ASN A 417 -15.70 -30.34 25.61
N GLN A 418 -16.86 -30.84 26.05
CA GLN A 418 -17.46 -30.44 27.33
C GLN A 418 -16.61 -30.82 28.56
N GLU A 419 -15.79 -31.88 28.42
CA GLU A 419 -14.87 -32.34 29.47
C GLU A 419 -13.63 -31.46 29.60
N GLU A 420 -13.33 -30.62 28.60
CA GLU A 420 -12.14 -29.81 28.58
C GLU A 420 -12.30 -28.57 29.50
N PRO A 421 -11.45 -28.41 30.54
CA PRO A 421 -11.55 -27.25 31.41
C PRO A 421 -11.12 -25.96 30.69
N TRP A 422 -11.82 -24.84 30.99
CA TRP A 422 -11.48 -23.49 30.53
C TRP A 422 -10.43 -22.80 31.41
N PHE A 423 -10.21 -23.30 32.62
CA PHE A 423 -9.18 -22.81 33.53
C PHE A 423 -8.89 -23.93 34.54
N PRO A 424 -7.64 -24.10 35.02
CA PRO A 424 -7.28 -25.21 35.92
C PRO A 424 -8.02 -25.17 37.28
N CYS A 425 -8.50 -24.01 37.70
CA CYS A 425 -9.21 -23.81 38.96
C CYS A 425 -10.40 -22.85 38.85
N LYS A 426 -11.23 -22.84 39.90
CA LYS A 426 -12.31 -21.88 40.10
C LYS A 426 -12.04 -21.04 41.34
N LYS A 427 -12.77 -19.92 41.47
CA LYS A 427 -12.75 -19.11 42.68
C LYS A 427 -13.17 -19.96 43.88
N GLY A 428 -12.35 -19.99 44.92
CA GLY A 428 -12.54 -20.78 46.14
C GLY A 428 -11.80 -22.11 46.15
N ASP A 429 -11.27 -22.58 45.03
CA ASP A 429 -10.50 -23.82 44.96
C ASP A 429 -9.17 -23.69 45.71
N TRP A 430 -8.69 -24.81 46.24
CA TRP A 430 -7.35 -24.95 46.82
C TRP A 430 -6.37 -25.46 45.78
N VAL A 431 -5.28 -24.74 45.61
CA VAL A 431 -4.25 -25.03 44.61
C VAL A 431 -2.86 -25.03 45.23
N VAL A 432 -1.96 -25.75 44.58
CA VAL A 432 -0.51 -25.72 44.84
C VAL A 432 0.17 -25.32 43.54
N VAL A 433 0.99 -24.26 43.56
CA VAL A 433 1.68 -23.73 42.38
C VAL A 433 3.17 -24.04 42.52
N GLY A 434 3.71 -24.93 41.67
CA GLY A 434 5.09 -25.40 41.81
C GLY A 434 5.41 -25.92 43.22
N SER A 435 6.42 -25.34 43.87
CA SER A 435 6.84 -25.68 45.25
C SER A 435 6.20 -24.79 46.33
N ALA A 436 5.27 -23.91 45.96
CA ALA A 436 4.60 -23.03 46.92
C ALA A 436 3.70 -23.83 47.88
N PRO A 437 3.47 -23.34 49.11
CA PRO A 437 2.48 -23.97 49.99
C PRO A 437 1.08 -23.90 49.37
N ARG A 438 0.18 -24.78 49.83
CA ARG A 438 -1.22 -24.75 49.37
C ARG A 438 -1.87 -23.40 49.70
N ALA A 439 -2.61 -22.87 48.74
CA ALA A 439 -3.30 -21.61 48.86
C ALA A 439 -4.72 -21.72 48.27
N ARG A 440 -5.65 -20.93 48.79
CA ARG A 440 -7.01 -20.83 48.29
C ARG A 440 -7.12 -19.70 47.28
N VAL A 441 -7.73 -19.96 46.13
CA VAL A 441 -7.97 -18.96 45.08
C VAL A 441 -9.05 -17.99 45.53
N VAL A 442 -8.73 -16.69 45.58
CA VAL A 442 -9.65 -15.63 46.01
C VAL A 442 -10.20 -14.84 44.84
N SER A 443 -9.32 -14.47 43.92
CA SER A 443 -9.66 -13.68 42.74
C SER A 443 -9.03 -14.27 41.49
N LEU A 444 -9.79 -14.27 40.41
CA LEU A 444 -9.32 -14.72 39.10
C LEU A 444 -9.67 -13.64 38.06
N SER A 445 -8.67 -13.26 37.29
CA SER A 445 -8.79 -12.40 36.12
C SER A 445 -7.94 -12.97 34.98
N HIS A 446 -8.13 -12.46 33.77
CA HIS A 446 -7.25 -12.78 32.65
C HIS A 446 -5.84 -12.21 32.83
N GLU A 447 -5.66 -11.18 33.67
CA GLU A 447 -4.36 -10.54 33.92
C GLU A 447 -3.64 -11.13 35.15
N GLN A 448 -4.39 -11.44 36.22
CA GLN A 448 -3.82 -11.87 37.48
C GLN A 448 -4.71 -12.87 38.25
N VAL A 449 -4.05 -13.69 39.06
CA VAL A 449 -4.63 -14.67 39.98
C VAL A 449 -4.17 -14.37 41.39
N GLU A 450 -5.12 -14.12 42.31
CA GLU A 450 -4.84 -13.90 43.72
C GLU A 450 -5.15 -15.16 44.52
N VAL A 451 -4.17 -15.63 45.28
CA VAL A 451 -4.30 -16.76 46.20
C VAL A 451 -4.00 -16.35 47.64
N VAL A 452 -4.65 -17.01 48.59
CA VAL A 452 -4.44 -16.81 50.03
C VAL A 452 -3.95 -18.10 50.67
N GLU A 453 -2.76 -18.04 51.24
CA GLU A 453 -2.21 -19.13 52.05
C GLU A 453 -2.86 -19.16 53.43
N ARG A 454 -2.76 -20.33 54.07
CA ARG A 454 -3.18 -20.48 55.46
C ARG A 454 -2.29 -19.63 56.36
N GLY A 455 -2.89 -18.72 57.11
CA GLY A 455 -2.20 -17.66 57.85
C GLY A 455 -2.44 -16.25 57.29
N GLY A 456 -3.13 -16.12 56.16
CA GLY A 456 -3.60 -14.84 55.62
C GLY A 456 -2.65 -14.15 54.64
N ARG A 457 -1.50 -14.76 54.32
CA ARG A 457 -0.59 -14.27 53.29
C ARG A 457 -1.26 -14.33 51.92
N ARG A 458 -1.34 -13.18 51.25
CA ARG A 458 -1.84 -13.02 49.88
C ARG A 458 -0.67 -13.03 48.90
N VAL A 459 -0.80 -13.82 47.83
CA VAL A 459 0.16 -13.85 46.73
C VAL A 459 -0.60 -13.61 45.44
N ILE A 460 -0.09 -12.68 44.63
CA ILE A 460 -0.67 -12.34 43.33
C ILE A 460 0.29 -12.82 42.26
N TYR A 461 -0.23 -13.64 41.35
CA TYR A 461 0.50 -14.13 40.18
C TYR A 461 -0.07 -13.47 38.92
N PRO A 462 0.75 -13.00 37.98
CA PRO A 462 0.30 -12.80 36.61
C PRO A 462 -0.28 -14.12 36.07
N THR A 463 -1.40 -14.07 35.34
CA THR A 463 -2.11 -15.29 34.92
C THR A 463 -1.22 -16.21 34.07
N GLU A 464 -0.37 -15.65 33.23
CA GLU A 464 0.58 -16.44 32.44
C GLU A 464 1.58 -17.21 33.32
N VAL A 465 2.18 -16.54 34.32
CA VAL A 465 3.11 -17.16 35.27
C VAL A 465 2.42 -18.23 36.10
N PHE A 466 1.17 -17.98 36.51
CA PHE A 466 0.36 -18.96 37.24
C PHE A 466 0.14 -20.22 36.41
N LEU A 467 -0.18 -20.08 35.11
CA LEU A 467 -0.38 -21.21 34.20
C LEU A 467 0.93 -21.96 33.91
N GLN A 468 2.04 -21.23 33.72
CA GLN A 468 3.38 -21.81 33.56
C GLN A 468 3.85 -22.57 34.81
N GLY A 469 3.40 -22.14 36.00
CA GLY A 469 3.65 -22.83 37.27
C GLY A 469 2.89 -24.13 37.47
N CYS A 470 2.09 -24.57 36.48
CA CYS A 470 1.35 -25.83 36.45
C CYS A 470 0.58 -26.11 37.77
N PRO A 471 -0.46 -25.31 38.07
CA PRO A 471 -1.13 -25.34 39.36
C PRO A 471 -1.88 -26.67 39.54
N ALA A 472 -1.55 -27.40 40.60
CA ALA A 472 -2.25 -28.61 40.98
C ALA A 472 -3.52 -28.25 41.79
N ASN A 473 -4.69 -28.61 41.26
CA ASN A 473 -5.97 -28.34 41.92
C ASN A 473 -6.33 -29.44 42.92
N LEU A 474 -6.22 -29.13 44.21
CA LEU A 474 -6.54 -30.04 45.32
C LEU A 474 -8.04 -30.12 45.61
N SER A 475 -8.85 -29.18 45.14
CA SER A 475 -10.30 -29.15 45.36
C SER A 475 -11.09 -30.15 44.52
N ARG A 476 -10.43 -30.87 43.60
CA ARG A 476 -11.02 -32.04 42.93
C ARG A 476 -10.94 -33.24 43.86
N ASN A 477 -9.79 -33.90 43.89
CA ASN A 477 -9.40 -34.96 44.83
C ASN A 477 -7.89 -34.86 45.01
N PHE A 478 -7.37 -35.40 46.09
CA PHE A 478 -5.93 -35.44 46.30
C PHE A 478 -5.51 -36.69 47.07
N ARG A 479 -4.26 -37.10 46.87
CA ARG A 479 -3.63 -38.22 47.54
C ARG A 479 -2.62 -37.72 48.55
N ILE A 480 -2.68 -38.23 49.77
CA ILE A 480 -1.64 -38.08 50.77
C ILE A 480 -0.79 -39.36 50.77
N ARG A 481 0.53 -39.18 50.85
CA ARG A 481 1.52 -40.25 50.94
C ARG A 481 2.36 -40.01 52.19
N VAL A 482 2.26 -40.89 53.17
CA VAL A 482 2.97 -40.78 54.44
C VAL A 482 3.92 -41.97 54.58
N PRO A 483 5.23 -41.79 54.36
CA PRO A 483 6.21 -42.84 54.62
C PRO A 483 6.43 -43.00 56.12
N PHE A 484 6.49 -44.25 56.60
CA PHE A 484 6.66 -44.57 58.00
C PHE A 484 7.62 -45.75 58.18
N GLY A 485 8.71 -45.58 58.93
CA GLY A 485 9.76 -46.59 59.08
C GLY A 485 9.64 -47.42 60.36
N LEU A 486 9.85 -48.73 60.24
CA LEU A 486 9.89 -49.69 61.35
C LEU A 486 11.26 -50.37 61.47
N SER A 487 11.55 -50.93 62.64
CA SER A 487 12.81 -51.62 62.92
C SER A 487 12.96 -52.91 62.08
N TYR A 488 14.20 -53.25 61.72
CA TYR A 488 14.53 -54.49 61.01
C TYR A 488 14.19 -55.75 61.82
N GLY A 489 13.99 -55.65 63.14
CA GLY A 489 13.49 -56.75 63.96
C GLY A 489 12.10 -57.25 63.56
N LEU A 490 11.33 -56.45 62.81
CA LEU A 490 9.97 -56.78 62.35
C LEU A 490 9.93 -57.31 60.91
N GLN A 491 11.07 -57.69 60.32
CA GLN A 491 11.19 -58.06 58.91
C GLN A 491 10.25 -59.19 58.47
N GLU A 492 9.97 -60.17 59.35
CA GLU A 492 9.11 -61.31 59.03
C GLU A 492 7.64 -60.92 58.83
N THR A 493 7.18 -59.87 59.52
CA THR A 493 5.77 -59.47 59.56
C THR A 493 5.48 -58.16 58.83
N VAL A 494 6.51 -57.39 58.47
CA VAL A 494 6.39 -56.05 57.85
C VAL A 494 5.71 -56.08 56.48
N THR A 495 5.83 -57.17 55.73
CA THR A 495 5.27 -57.30 54.38
C THR A 495 3.89 -57.92 54.35
N SER A 496 3.44 -58.49 55.47
CA SER A 496 2.20 -59.29 55.56
C SER A 496 1.20 -58.68 56.55
N ASN A 497 1.42 -58.88 57.85
CA ASN A 497 0.42 -58.58 58.89
C ASN A 497 0.43 -57.11 59.31
N ILE A 498 1.61 -56.49 59.42
CA ILE A 498 1.75 -55.12 59.92
C ILE A 498 0.96 -54.10 59.08
N PRO A 499 1.00 -54.13 57.72
CA PRO A 499 0.23 -53.20 56.91
C PRO A 499 -1.28 -53.29 57.17
N ALA A 500 -1.83 -54.49 57.36
CA ALA A 500 -3.25 -54.69 57.65
C ALA A 500 -3.63 -54.09 59.01
N ILE A 501 -2.82 -54.34 60.05
CA ILE A 501 -3.07 -53.81 61.40
C ILE A 501 -3.00 -52.27 61.42
N ILE A 502 -2.01 -51.67 60.73
CA ILE A 502 -1.92 -50.20 60.63
C ILE A 502 -3.12 -49.64 59.87
N LYS A 503 -3.55 -50.30 58.79
CA LYS A 503 -4.72 -49.88 58.03
C LYS A 503 -5.97 -49.86 58.93
N ASP A 504 -6.27 -50.96 59.61
CA ASP A 504 -7.46 -51.08 60.47
C ASP A 504 -7.43 -50.05 61.61
N TYR A 505 -6.26 -49.82 62.20
CA TYR A 505 -6.08 -48.79 63.23
C TYR A 505 -6.36 -47.38 62.72
N VAL A 506 -5.82 -47.05 61.53
CA VAL A 506 -6.03 -45.73 60.91
C VAL A 506 -7.49 -45.55 60.51
N GLU A 507 -8.17 -46.57 59.98
CA GLU A 507 -9.61 -46.51 59.68
C GLU A 507 -10.43 -46.25 60.95
N ALA A 508 -10.17 -46.99 62.04
CA ALA A 508 -10.86 -46.79 63.31
C ALA A 508 -10.69 -45.35 63.83
N LYS A 509 -9.46 -44.81 63.78
CA LYS A 509 -9.19 -43.42 64.17
C LYS A 509 -9.80 -42.39 63.22
N MET A 510 -9.90 -42.68 61.92
CA MET A 510 -10.58 -41.81 60.97
C MET A 510 -12.08 -41.69 61.25
N VAL A 511 -12.72 -42.78 61.69
CA VAL A 511 -14.12 -42.79 62.12
C VAL A 511 -14.31 -41.94 63.38
N GLU A 512 -13.45 -42.11 64.40
CA GLU A 512 -13.49 -41.32 65.65
C GLU A 512 -13.39 -39.80 65.39
N GLN A 513 -12.57 -39.38 64.42
CA GLN A 513 -12.35 -37.97 64.07
C GLN A 513 -13.33 -37.44 63.01
N GLY A 514 -14.22 -38.28 62.47
CA GLY A 514 -15.19 -37.90 61.45
C GLY A 514 -14.61 -37.68 60.04
N TYR A 515 -13.40 -38.19 59.76
CA TYR A 515 -12.77 -38.08 58.43
C TYR A 515 -13.17 -39.19 57.46
N ASP A 516 -13.71 -40.30 57.97
CA ASP A 516 -14.10 -41.49 57.22
C ASP A 516 -14.97 -41.14 55.99
N SER A 517 -16.01 -40.32 56.19
CA SER A 517 -16.91 -39.90 55.10
C SER A 517 -16.24 -39.20 53.91
N SER A 518 -15.03 -38.66 54.09
CA SER A 518 -14.28 -37.92 53.06
C SER A 518 -13.09 -38.70 52.50
N CYS A 519 -12.81 -39.89 53.05
CA CYS A 519 -11.77 -40.79 52.59
C CYS A 519 -12.34 -41.68 51.49
N LEU A 520 -11.74 -41.62 50.29
CA LEU A 520 -12.15 -42.40 49.14
C LEU A 520 -11.48 -43.78 49.13
N ASN A 521 -10.23 -43.83 49.57
CA ASN A 521 -9.43 -45.05 49.58
C ASN A 521 -8.29 -44.92 50.60
N LEU A 522 -8.02 -45.99 51.34
CA LEU A 522 -6.88 -46.11 52.26
C LEU A 522 -6.14 -47.42 51.99
N GLN A 523 -4.83 -47.30 51.75
CA GLN A 523 -3.92 -48.41 51.52
C GLN A 523 -2.66 -48.23 52.34
N VAL A 524 -2.16 -49.33 52.91
CA VAL A 524 -0.88 -49.38 53.60
C VAL A 524 -0.09 -50.50 52.94
N GLU A 525 1.08 -50.16 52.44
CA GLU A 525 1.91 -51.09 51.67
C GLU A 525 3.37 -50.97 52.10
N PHE A 526 4.14 -52.05 51.90
CA PHE A 526 5.59 -52.00 52.05
C PHE A 526 6.19 -51.15 50.93
N PHE A 527 7.05 -50.19 51.29
CA PHE A 527 7.64 -49.25 50.34
C PHE A 527 9.05 -49.66 49.93
N GLN A 528 9.97 -49.75 50.90
CA GLN A 528 11.36 -50.08 50.64
C GLN A 528 12.08 -50.50 51.94
N ALA A 529 13.15 -51.27 51.80
CA ALA A 529 14.13 -51.47 52.86
C ALA A 529 15.18 -50.35 52.79
N ASN A 530 15.22 -49.48 53.79
CA ASN A 530 16.08 -48.29 53.87
C ASN A 530 17.29 -48.55 54.79
N SER A 531 18.25 -47.63 54.88
CA SER A 531 19.52 -47.86 55.58
C SER A 531 19.42 -48.24 57.06
N SER A 532 18.34 -47.83 57.74
CA SER A 532 18.12 -48.15 59.17
C SER A 532 16.65 -48.47 59.49
N SER A 533 15.78 -48.54 58.48
CA SER A 533 14.34 -48.78 58.64
C SER A 533 13.76 -49.61 57.51
N LEU A 534 12.71 -50.35 57.82
CA LEU A 534 11.79 -50.95 56.86
C LEU A 534 10.63 -49.96 56.67
N ASP A 535 10.61 -49.28 55.52
CA ASP A 535 9.66 -48.21 55.25
C ASP A 535 8.35 -48.78 54.70
N LEU A 536 7.25 -48.39 55.35
CA LEU A 536 5.89 -48.54 54.88
C LEU A 536 5.41 -47.23 54.25
N LEU A 537 4.45 -47.31 53.34
CA LEU A 537 3.78 -46.16 52.76
C LEU A 537 2.28 -46.23 53.04
N VAL A 538 1.79 -45.27 53.82
CA VAL A 538 0.36 -45.07 54.01
C VAL A 538 -0.14 -44.11 52.92
N ILE A 539 -1.03 -44.61 52.08
CA ILE A 539 -1.64 -43.89 50.97
C ILE A 539 -3.11 -43.67 51.29
N ALA A 540 -3.52 -42.41 51.35
CA ALA A 540 -4.91 -42.04 51.60
C ALA A 540 -5.41 -41.06 50.53
N ASP A 541 -6.47 -41.42 49.83
CA ASP A 541 -7.15 -40.59 48.85
C ASP A 541 -8.32 -39.86 49.51
N PHE A 542 -8.33 -38.53 49.41
CA PHE A 542 -9.36 -37.69 50.01
C PHE A 542 -10.11 -36.88 48.96
N GLU A 543 -11.37 -36.61 49.27
CA GLU A 543 -12.18 -35.65 48.54
C GLU A 543 -11.64 -34.23 48.67
N GLY A 544 -11.77 -33.44 47.60
CA GLY A 544 -11.22 -32.08 47.56
C GLY A 544 -11.77 -31.10 48.60
N ARG A 545 -12.90 -31.41 49.26
CA ARG A 545 -13.40 -30.62 50.41
C ARG A 545 -12.41 -30.58 51.58
N MET A 546 -11.53 -31.57 51.69
CA MET A 546 -10.52 -31.68 52.75
C MET A 546 -9.21 -30.96 52.44
N ALA A 547 -9.10 -30.28 51.29
CA ALA A 547 -7.86 -29.65 50.84
C ALA A 547 -7.31 -28.60 51.82
N ASP A 548 -8.16 -27.85 52.52
CA ASP A 548 -7.74 -26.89 53.55
C ASP A 548 -6.96 -27.57 54.69
N VAL A 549 -7.41 -28.75 55.11
CA VAL A 549 -6.85 -29.51 56.23
C VAL A 549 -5.83 -30.56 55.81
N LEU A 550 -5.35 -30.57 54.56
CA LEU A 550 -4.39 -31.57 54.05
C LEU A 550 -3.18 -31.79 54.97
N LYS A 551 -2.50 -30.73 55.43
CA LYS A 551 -1.33 -30.86 56.35
C LYS A 551 -1.74 -31.36 57.75
N ARG A 552 -2.99 -31.14 58.16
CA ARG A 552 -3.52 -31.69 59.42
C ARG A 552 -3.80 -33.18 59.26
N LEU A 553 -4.33 -33.62 58.12
CA LEU A 553 -4.53 -35.03 57.80
C LEU A 553 -3.21 -35.80 57.73
N GLU A 554 -2.19 -35.23 57.07
CA GLU A 554 -0.84 -35.81 57.02
C GLU A 554 -0.27 -36.05 58.43
N ARG A 555 -0.35 -35.04 59.31
CA ARG A 555 0.07 -35.18 60.71
C ARG A 555 -0.79 -36.15 61.51
N PHE A 556 -2.08 -36.23 61.21
CA PHE A 556 -3.00 -37.14 61.86
C PHE A 556 -2.67 -38.60 61.53
N ILE A 557 -2.44 -38.91 60.26
CA ILE A 557 -2.01 -40.25 59.82
C ILE A 557 -0.68 -40.61 60.48
N GLN A 558 0.31 -39.71 60.43
CA GLN A 558 1.61 -39.92 61.08
C GLN A 558 1.44 -40.22 62.58
N LYS A 559 0.59 -39.47 63.28
CA LYS A 559 0.29 -39.69 64.69
C LYS A 559 -0.32 -41.08 64.92
N CYS A 560 -1.29 -41.48 64.10
CA CYS A 560 -1.93 -42.79 64.21
C CYS A 560 -0.92 -43.92 64.01
N CYS A 561 0.04 -43.78 63.10
CA CYS A 561 1.10 -44.77 62.92
C CYS A 561 1.97 -44.92 64.19
N VAL A 562 2.34 -43.80 64.84
CA VAL A 562 3.12 -43.83 66.08
C VAL A 562 2.32 -44.45 67.24
N ASP A 563 1.05 -44.08 67.38
CA ASP A 563 0.16 -44.61 68.42
C ASP A 563 -0.05 -46.13 68.22
N CYS A 564 -0.27 -46.58 66.97
CA CYS A 564 -0.38 -47.99 66.61
C CYS A 564 0.89 -48.79 66.94
N CYS A 565 2.08 -48.24 66.68
CA CYS A 565 3.34 -48.89 67.04
C CYS A 565 3.49 -49.03 68.56
N SER A 566 3.06 -48.00 69.31
CA SER A 566 3.12 -48.00 70.77
C SER A 566 2.19 -49.06 71.37
N GLU A 567 0.98 -49.23 70.81
CA GLU A 567 0.03 -50.25 71.27
C GLU A 567 0.48 -51.68 70.95
N ASN A 568 1.19 -51.89 69.84
CA ASN A 568 1.66 -53.19 69.39
C ASN A 568 3.11 -53.52 69.81
N ASN A 569 3.76 -52.65 70.60
CA ASN A 569 5.17 -52.75 70.99
C ASN A 569 6.14 -52.88 69.80
N TRP A 570 5.87 -52.17 68.70
CA TRP A 570 6.74 -52.12 67.53
C TRP A 570 7.79 -51.01 67.68
N GLU A 571 9.05 -51.38 67.50
CA GLU A 571 10.16 -50.43 67.59
C GLU A 571 10.23 -49.51 66.37
N ILE A 572 10.23 -48.20 66.63
CA ILE A 572 10.56 -47.16 65.64
C ILE A 572 12.09 -46.96 65.69
N PRO A 573 12.82 -47.23 64.60
CA PRO A 573 14.26 -47.32 64.65
C PRO A 573 14.94 -45.94 64.74
N PHE A 574 16.00 -45.87 65.54
CA PHE A 574 16.99 -44.80 65.43
C PHE A 574 17.97 -45.09 64.28
N PRO A 575 18.74 -44.09 63.81
CA PRO A 575 19.83 -44.34 62.88
C PRO A 575 20.78 -45.42 63.41
N GLN A 576 20.92 -46.52 62.67
CA GLN A 576 21.75 -47.65 63.06
C GLN A 576 23.18 -47.48 62.52
N LEU A 577 24.18 -47.76 63.36
CA LEU A 577 25.59 -47.74 62.99
C LEU A 577 26.28 -49.02 63.48
N THR A 578 26.75 -49.84 62.55
CA THR A 578 27.55 -51.02 62.88
C THR A 578 29.02 -50.62 62.98
N VAL A 579 29.60 -50.70 64.19
CA VAL A 579 31.01 -50.39 64.44
C VAL A 579 31.83 -51.67 64.49
N HIS A 580 32.69 -51.89 63.50
CA HIS A 580 33.67 -52.97 63.53
C HIS A 580 34.89 -52.55 64.35
N ARG A 581 35.08 -53.12 65.54
CA ARG A 581 36.29 -52.93 66.34
C ARG A 581 37.35 -53.96 65.92
N PRO A 582 38.61 -53.54 65.63
CA PRO A 582 39.69 -54.49 65.38
C PRO A 582 39.95 -55.32 66.65
N ALA A 583 40.24 -56.62 66.49
CA ALA A 583 40.55 -57.50 67.61
C ALA A 583 41.77 -56.97 68.36
N GLN A 584 41.60 -56.66 69.64
CA GLN A 584 42.69 -56.28 70.53
C GLN A 584 43.64 -57.49 70.63
N GLN A 585 44.84 -57.38 70.06
CA GLN A 585 45.90 -58.37 70.28
C GLN A 585 46.23 -58.35 71.77
N SER A 586 45.84 -59.41 72.49
CA SER A 586 46.30 -59.68 73.84
C SER A 586 47.82 -59.85 73.81
N GLN A 587 48.55 -58.92 74.45
CA GLN A 587 49.99 -59.04 74.70
C GLN A 587 50.29 -60.19 75.65
#